data_AF-A0A187NFJ9-F1
#
_entry.id   AF-A0A187NFJ9-F1
#
_cell.length_a   1.000
_cell.length_b   1.000
_cell.length_c   1.000
_cell.angle_alpha   90.00
_cell.angle_beta   90.00
_cell.angle_gamma   90.00
#
_symmetry.space_group_name_H-M   'P 1'
#
loop_
_entity.id
_entity.type
_entity.pdbx_description
1 polymer ?
#
loop_
_entity_poly.entity_id
_entity_poly.type
_entity_poly.pdbx_seq_one_letter_code
_entity_poly.pdbx_strand_id
1 'polypeptide(L)'
;MSAYVVHAEHINVLLWAGRYGFRRPCGNLTWYYDNPTRVNQLTDDNLDQVGQMLVDANTASVNYCYFNNPIHEPYEYRYARPQHTSWSVVEVLKALQCYEYQACEPNDWQTTEAYAFCRELHNMLIQVLPGYDPAPWGITRTTVPAAYRRSA
;
A
#
# COMPACT_ATOMS: atom_id res chain seq x y z
N MET A 1 5.35 15.81 -12.70
CA MET A 1 4.00 15.21 -12.82
C MET A 1 3.08 16.00 -11.91
N SER A 2 1.77 16.03 -12.19
CA SER A 2 0.77 16.73 -11.38
C SER A 2 0.23 15.83 -10.27
N ALA A 3 -0.11 16.42 -9.12
CA ALA A 3 -0.83 15.74 -8.05
C ALA A 3 -2.33 15.65 -8.38
N TYR A 4 -3.00 14.56 -7.99
CA TYR A 4 -4.44 14.39 -8.14
C TYR A 4 -5.04 13.50 -7.04
N VAL A 5 -6.34 13.70 -6.78
CA VAL A 5 -7.08 12.85 -5.85
C VAL A 5 -7.39 11.52 -6.53
N VAL A 6 -6.94 10.41 -5.94
CA VAL A 6 -7.12 9.07 -6.52
C VAL A 6 -8.58 8.64 -6.48
N HIS A 7 -9.00 7.90 -7.50
CA HIS A 7 -10.34 7.34 -7.58
C HIS A 7 -10.57 6.29 -6.47
N ALA A 8 -11.80 6.20 -5.94
CA ALA A 8 -12.15 5.24 -4.88
C ALA A 8 -11.80 3.79 -5.26
N GLU A 9 -11.95 3.43 -6.54
CA GLU A 9 -11.56 2.11 -7.06
C GLU A 9 -10.07 1.79 -6.85
N HIS A 10 -9.20 2.79 -6.91
CA HIS A 10 -7.76 2.62 -6.63
C HIS A 10 -7.56 2.16 -5.19
N ILE A 11 -8.23 2.82 -4.24
CA ILE A 11 -8.20 2.49 -2.82
C ILE A 11 -8.87 1.13 -2.56
N ASN A 12 -10.01 0.84 -3.20
CA ASN A 12 -10.68 -0.46 -3.12
C ASN A 12 -9.71 -1.61 -3.46
N VAL A 13 -8.92 -1.46 -4.52
CA VAL A 13 -7.93 -2.46 -4.95
C VAL A 13 -6.82 -2.63 -3.90
N LEU A 14 -6.32 -1.54 -3.31
CA LEU A 14 -5.29 -1.61 -2.26
C LEU A 14 -5.81 -2.31 -1.00
N LEU A 15 -7.02 -1.96 -0.55
CA LEU A 15 -7.65 -2.59 0.61
C LEU A 15 -7.99 -4.06 0.34
N TRP A 16 -8.52 -4.37 -0.84
CA TRP A 16 -8.78 -5.75 -1.26
C TRP A 16 -7.50 -6.59 -1.30
N ALA A 17 -6.42 -6.05 -1.86
CA ALA A 17 -5.12 -6.72 -1.89
C ALA A 17 -4.59 -6.98 -0.46
N GLY A 18 -4.73 -5.99 0.42
CA GLY A 18 -4.39 -6.11 1.83
C GLY A 18 -5.23 -7.19 2.54
N ARG A 19 -6.52 -7.25 2.27
CA ARG A 19 -7.45 -8.08 3.05
C ARG A 19 -7.65 -9.49 2.52
N TYR A 20 -7.67 -9.66 1.19
CA TYR A 20 -8.13 -10.88 0.52
C TYR A 20 -7.24 -11.35 -0.63
N GLY A 21 -6.58 -10.42 -1.34
CA GLY A 21 -6.02 -10.70 -2.66
C GLY A 21 -4.82 -11.65 -2.68
N PHE A 22 -4.03 -11.67 -1.60
CA PHE A 22 -2.79 -12.46 -1.54
C PHE A 22 -2.73 -13.29 -0.26
N ARG A 23 -2.32 -14.56 -0.39
CA ARG A 23 -2.17 -15.46 0.75
C ARG A 23 -1.02 -14.99 1.64
N ARG A 24 -1.35 -14.56 2.85
CA ARG A 24 -0.37 -14.25 3.89
C ARG A 24 0.03 -15.53 4.62
N PRO A 25 1.31 -15.67 5.01
CA PRO A 25 1.74 -16.75 5.90
C PRO A 25 1.03 -16.69 7.27
N CYS A 26 0.65 -15.49 7.74
CA CYS A 26 -0.03 -15.31 9.02
C CYS A 26 -0.82 -13.98 9.10
N GLY A 27 -2.02 -14.03 9.71
CA GLY A 27 -2.80 -12.88 10.19
C GLY A 27 -3.31 -11.89 9.14
N ASN A 28 -4.04 -10.87 9.61
CA ASN A 28 -4.39 -9.73 8.76
C ASN A 28 -3.22 -8.73 8.67
N LEU A 29 -3.30 -7.76 7.74
CA LEU A 29 -2.32 -6.67 7.63
C LEU A 29 -2.28 -5.86 8.91
N THR A 30 -1.14 -5.85 9.61
CA THR A 30 -0.95 -5.08 10.84
C THR A 30 0.17 -4.07 10.62
N TRP A 31 -0.04 -2.82 11.01
CA TRP A 31 0.97 -1.77 10.96
C TRP A 31 1.09 -1.04 12.29
N TYR A 32 2.28 -0.50 12.53
CA TYR A 32 2.62 0.30 13.70
C TYR A 32 2.86 1.73 13.26
N TYR A 33 2.37 2.68 14.03
CA TYR A 33 2.47 4.11 13.76
C TYR A 33 2.63 4.88 15.06
N ASP A 34 2.88 6.20 14.97
CA ASP A 34 3.18 7.04 16.13
C ASP A 34 4.40 6.49 16.93
N ASN A 35 5.43 6.08 16.17
CA ASN A 35 6.75 5.58 16.57
C ASN A 35 6.87 4.92 17.96
N PRO A 36 6.69 3.59 18.08
CA PRO A 36 5.66 2.71 17.54
C PRO A 36 4.59 2.44 18.61
N THR A 37 3.97 3.50 19.14
CA THR A 37 3.08 3.40 20.31
C THR A 37 1.68 2.87 19.96
N ARG A 38 1.28 2.96 18.70
CA ARG A 38 -0.04 2.55 18.23
C ARG A 38 0.07 1.43 17.20
N VAL A 39 -0.88 0.51 17.27
CA VAL A 39 -1.01 -0.62 16.34
C VAL A 39 -2.43 -0.63 15.77
N ASN A 40 -2.53 -0.88 14.47
CA ASN A 40 -3.81 -1.08 13.82
C ASN A 40 -3.71 -2.27 12.86
N GLN A 41 -4.85 -2.85 12.53
CA GLN A 41 -4.94 -4.04 11.71
C GLN A 41 -6.10 -3.93 10.73
N LEU A 42 -5.88 -4.31 9.48
CA LEU A 42 -6.93 -4.32 8.46
C LEU A 42 -7.89 -5.48 8.72
N THR A 43 -9.17 -5.16 8.92
CA THR A 43 -10.25 -6.12 9.17
C THR A 43 -11.44 -5.78 8.28
N ASP A 44 -12.45 -6.65 8.24
CA ASP A 44 -13.67 -6.34 7.46
C ASP A 44 -14.43 -5.14 8.06
N ASP A 45 -14.36 -4.97 9.39
CA ASP A 45 -15.11 -3.95 10.13
C ASP A 45 -14.53 -2.54 9.98
N ASN A 46 -13.27 -2.41 9.54
CA ASN A 46 -12.58 -1.12 9.44
C ASN A 46 -12.16 -0.72 8.02
N LEU A 47 -12.62 -1.43 6.98
CA LEU A 47 -12.30 -1.09 5.59
C LEU A 47 -12.67 0.35 5.23
N ASP A 48 -13.85 0.81 5.65
CA ASP A 48 -14.29 2.20 5.45
C ASP A 48 -13.36 3.19 6.14
N GLN A 49 -12.99 2.94 7.39
CA GLN A 49 -12.13 3.82 8.17
C GLN A 49 -10.71 3.92 7.57
N VAL A 50 -10.13 2.77 7.21
CA VAL A 50 -8.78 2.74 6.59
C VAL A 50 -8.83 3.37 5.21
N GLY A 51 -9.90 3.15 4.43
CA GLY A 51 -10.05 3.79 3.13
C GLY A 51 -10.22 5.31 3.23
N GLN A 52 -11.01 5.80 4.19
CA GLN A 52 -11.13 7.24 4.46
C GLN A 52 -9.78 7.84 4.86
N MET A 53 -9.02 7.18 5.73
CA MET A 53 -7.66 7.61 6.09
C MET A 53 -6.77 7.79 4.86
N LEU A 54 -6.89 6.91 3.85
CA LEU A 54 -6.13 7.03 2.61
C LEU A 54 -6.63 8.18 1.71
N VAL A 55 -7.95 8.41 1.64
CA VAL A 55 -8.52 9.57 0.94
C VAL A 55 -8.05 10.88 1.56
N ASP A 56 -8.07 10.97 2.88
CA ASP A 56 -7.69 12.17 3.63
C ASP A 56 -6.22 12.51 3.38
N ALA A 57 -5.33 11.51 3.46
CA ALA A 57 -3.90 11.71 3.25
C ALA A 57 -3.57 12.13 1.80
N ASN A 58 -4.17 11.49 0.80
CA ASN A 58 -3.98 11.89 -0.59
C ASN A 58 -4.57 13.29 -0.87
N THR A 59 -5.74 13.61 -0.31
CA THR A 59 -6.35 14.93 -0.46
C THR A 59 -5.49 16.03 0.19
N ALA A 60 -4.93 15.77 1.38
CA ALA A 60 -3.99 16.68 2.03
C ALA A 60 -2.75 16.95 1.16
N SER A 61 -2.22 15.93 0.51
CA SER A 61 -1.09 16.05 -0.42
C SER A 61 -1.41 16.89 -1.65
N VAL A 62 -2.58 16.67 -2.27
CA VAL A 62 -3.04 17.49 -3.41
C VAL A 62 -3.22 18.95 -2.99
N ASN A 63 -3.85 19.19 -1.85
CA ASN A 63 -4.02 20.54 -1.29
C ASN A 63 -2.69 21.22 -0.98
N TYR A 64 -1.67 20.47 -0.55
CA TYR A 64 -0.32 20.98 -0.33
C TYR A 64 0.33 21.48 -1.64
N CYS A 65 0.20 20.73 -2.75
CA CYS A 65 0.72 21.15 -4.05
C CYS A 65 0.02 22.40 -4.61
N TYR A 66 -1.27 22.53 -4.37
CA TYR A 66 -2.12 23.57 -4.97
C TYR A 66 -2.56 24.63 -3.97
N PHE A 67 -1.74 24.95 -2.96
CA PHE A 67 -2.07 25.86 -1.85
C PHE A 67 -2.71 27.21 -2.20
N ASN A 68 -2.51 27.74 -3.41
CA ASN A 68 -3.13 28.99 -3.89
C ASN A 68 -4.54 28.83 -4.47
N ASN A 69 -5.00 27.59 -4.63
CA ASN A 69 -6.32 27.22 -5.13
C ASN A 69 -6.68 25.87 -4.50
N PRO A 70 -7.16 25.84 -3.24
CA PRO A 70 -7.51 24.60 -2.57
C PRO A 70 -8.69 23.97 -3.33
N ILE A 71 -8.37 23.02 -4.19
CA ILE A 71 -9.35 22.20 -4.88
C ILE A 71 -9.30 20.86 -4.14
N HIS A 72 -10.46 20.41 -3.67
CA HIS A 72 -10.77 19.09 -3.08
C HIS A 72 -10.89 19.07 -1.54
N GLU A 73 -12.14 19.08 -1.08
CA GLU A 73 -12.52 18.41 0.16
C GLU A 73 -12.39 16.88 -0.05
N PRO A 74 -11.94 16.12 0.95
CA PRO A 74 -11.91 14.67 0.85
C PRO A 74 -13.34 14.17 0.62
N TYR A 75 -13.50 13.25 -0.33
CA TYR A 75 -14.80 12.62 -0.53
C TYR A 75 -15.09 11.61 0.59
N GLU A 76 -16.37 11.39 0.87
CA GLU A 76 -16.78 10.32 1.78
C GLU A 76 -16.48 8.96 1.14
N TYR A 77 -15.57 8.22 1.75
CA TYR A 77 -15.18 6.90 1.30
C TYR A 77 -16.10 5.83 1.88
N ARG A 78 -16.56 4.94 1.01
CA ARG A 78 -17.25 3.70 1.38
C ARG A 78 -16.61 2.56 0.59
N TYR A 79 -16.17 1.53 1.30
CA TYR A 79 -15.55 0.39 0.68
C TYR A 79 -16.56 -0.31 -0.23
N ALA A 80 -16.14 -0.53 -1.47
CA ALA A 80 -16.81 -1.45 -2.38
C ALA A 80 -15.82 -2.51 -2.82
N ARG A 81 -16.31 -3.73 -3.05
CA ARG A 81 -15.49 -4.74 -3.69
C ARG A 81 -15.01 -4.21 -5.05
N PRO A 82 -13.70 -4.31 -5.38
CA PRO A 82 -13.19 -3.87 -6.67
C PRO A 82 -13.92 -4.52 -7.85
N GLN A 83 -14.05 -3.79 -8.95
CA GLN A 83 -14.59 -4.28 -10.22
C GLN A 83 -13.78 -5.48 -10.74
N HIS A 84 -12.46 -5.46 -10.53
CA HIS A 84 -11.56 -6.54 -10.90
C HIS A 84 -10.74 -7.01 -9.69
N THR A 85 -10.71 -8.33 -9.48
CA THR A 85 -9.95 -8.98 -8.38
C THR A 85 -8.90 -9.96 -8.91
N SER A 86 -8.51 -9.82 -10.18
CA SER A 86 -7.52 -10.67 -10.86
C SER A 86 -6.19 -9.94 -11.11
N TRP A 87 -5.91 -8.89 -10.34
CA TRP A 87 -4.67 -8.13 -10.43
C TRP A 87 -3.48 -8.98 -10.00
N SER A 88 -2.38 -8.89 -10.73
CA SER A 88 -1.10 -9.45 -10.32
C SER A 88 -0.48 -8.67 -9.17
N VAL A 89 0.40 -9.31 -8.40
CA VAL A 89 1.17 -8.65 -7.32
C VAL A 89 1.92 -7.42 -7.83
N VAL A 90 2.47 -7.49 -9.04
CA VAL A 90 3.24 -6.39 -9.67
C VAL A 90 2.34 -5.20 -10.01
N GLU A 91 1.12 -5.44 -10.50
CA GLU A 91 0.15 -4.38 -10.76
C GLU A 91 -0.27 -3.68 -9.47
N VAL A 92 -0.50 -4.43 -8.39
CA VAL A 92 -0.84 -3.85 -7.09
C VAL A 92 0.33 -3.08 -6.49
N LEU A 93 1.57 -3.57 -6.60
CA LEU A 93 2.77 -2.83 -6.18
C LEU A 93 2.89 -1.49 -6.92
N LYS A 94 2.63 -1.47 -8.23
CA LYS A 94 2.67 -0.25 -9.04
C LYS A 94 1.54 0.71 -8.68
N ALA A 95 0.34 0.18 -8.39
CA ALA A 95 -0.78 0.98 -7.88
C ALA A 95 -0.47 1.59 -6.51
N LEU A 96 0.17 0.83 -5.61
CA LEU A 96 0.60 1.33 -4.31
C LEU A 96 1.64 2.45 -4.44
N GLN A 97 2.65 2.28 -5.30
CA GLN A 97 3.63 3.33 -5.59
C GLN A 97 2.98 4.59 -6.18
N CYS A 98 1.98 4.41 -7.05
CA CYS A 98 1.20 5.52 -7.57
C CYS A 98 0.47 6.26 -6.45
N TYR A 99 -0.18 5.54 -5.52
CA TYR A 99 -0.83 6.15 -4.38
C TYR A 99 0.15 6.91 -3.49
N GLU A 100 1.28 6.30 -3.12
CA GLU A 100 2.32 6.97 -2.30
C GLU A 100 2.81 8.26 -2.96
N TYR A 101 3.09 8.22 -4.27
CA TYR A 101 3.49 9.41 -5.02
C TYR A 101 2.44 10.53 -4.97
N GLN A 102 1.16 10.18 -5.00
CA GLN A 102 0.05 11.14 -4.92
C GLN A 102 -0.23 11.63 -3.49
N ALA A 103 0.37 11.02 -2.46
CA ALA A 103 0.10 11.32 -1.05
C ALA A 103 1.32 11.90 -0.29
N CYS A 104 2.50 11.94 -0.90
CA CYS A 104 3.76 12.17 -0.18
C CYS A 104 4.22 13.64 -0.05
N GLU A 105 3.42 14.59 -0.50
CA GLU A 105 3.82 16.01 -0.54
C GLU A 105 3.91 16.67 0.84
N PRO A 106 3.05 16.36 1.83
CA PRO A 106 3.18 16.90 3.18
C PRO A 106 4.48 16.44 3.85
N ASN A 107 5.15 17.36 4.55
CA ASN A 107 6.46 17.10 5.19
C ASN A 107 6.41 16.00 6.26
N ASP A 108 5.24 15.75 6.84
CA ASP A 108 5.00 14.75 7.88
C ASP A 108 4.60 13.38 7.31
N TRP A 109 4.52 13.22 5.98
CA TRP A 109 4.05 12.01 5.30
C TRP A 109 4.64 10.71 5.89
N GLN A 110 5.96 10.64 6.08
CA GLN A 110 6.61 9.41 6.58
C GLN A 110 6.26 9.05 8.04
N THR A 111 5.60 9.94 8.77
CA THR A 111 5.13 9.71 10.14
C THR A 111 3.63 9.42 10.23
N THR A 112 2.90 9.53 9.11
CA THR A 112 1.45 9.29 9.07
C THR A 112 1.10 7.81 9.20
N GLU A 113 -0.10 7.54 9.71
CA GLU A 113 -0.67 6.18 9.73
C GLU A 113 -0.88 5.63 8.31
N ALA A 114 -1.24 6.49 7.34
CA ALA A 114 -1.39 6.12 5.93
C ALA A 114 -0.07 5.59 5.33
N TYR A 115 1.05 6.25 5.60
CA TYR A 115 2.36 5.76 5.18
C TYR A 115 2.70 4.42 5.85
N ALA A 116 2.43 4.26 7.15
CA ALA A 116 2.64 2.99 7.84
C ALA A 116 1.84 1.83 7.22
N PHE A 117 0.57 2.07 6.85
CA PHE A 117 -0.24 1.12 6.09
C PHE A 117 0.41 0.76 4.75
N CYS A 118 0.82 1.76 3.96
CA CYS A 118 1.47 1.55 2.66
C CYS A 118 2.74 0.71 2.79
N ARG A 119 3.56 1.00 3.80
CA ARG A 119 4.80 0.26 4.08
C ARG A 119 4.55 -1.21 4.36
N GLU A 120 3.56 -1.52 5.19
CA GLU A 120 3.25 -2.92 5.49
C GLU A 120 2.55 -3.64 4.33
N LEU A 121 1.73 -2.92 3.56
CA LEU A 121 1.15 -3.47 2.33
C LEU A 121 2.26 -3.81 1.33
N HIS A 122 3.24 -2.92 1.16
CA HIS A 122 4.41 -3.13 0.30
C HIS A 122 5.24 -4.35 0.76
N ASN A 123 5.54 -4.46 2.06
CA ASN A 123 6.26 -5.59 2.62
C ASN A 123 5.54 -6.92 2.35
N MET A 124 4.23 -6.97 2.58
CA MET A 124 3.41 -8.14 2.29
C MET A 124 3.44 -8.50 0.80
N LEU A 125 3.26 -7.52 -0.08
CA LEU A 125 3.26 -7.74 -1.53
C LEU A 125 4.61 -8.26 -2.02
N ILE A 126 5.73 -7.77 -1.48
CA ILE A 126 7.06 -8.30 -1.79
C ILE A 126 7.17 -9.78 -1.41
N GLN A 127 6.69 -10.17 -0.23
CA GLN A 127 6.79 -11.55 0.26
C GLN A 127 6.04 -12.55 -0.62
N VAL A 128 4.98 -12.12 -1.31
CA VAL A 128 4.18 -12.97 -2.20
C VAL A 128 4.67 -12.96 -3.65
N LEU A 129 5.74 -12.21 -3.98
CA LEU A 129 6.29 -12.21 -5.32
C LEU A 129 6.83 -13.60 -5.72
N PRO A 130 6.55 -14.07 -6.95
CA PRO A 130 7.13 -15.30 -7.45
C PRO A 130 8.66 -15.27 -7.38
N GLY A 131 9.23 -16.20 -6.64
CA GLY A 131 10.68 -16.31 -6.45
C GLY A 131 11.23 -15.61 -5.22
N TYR A 132 10.41 -14.89 -4.43
CA TYR A 132 10.86 -14.27 -3.18
C TYR A 132 11.28 -15.32 -2.15
N ASP A 133 10.39 -16.28 -1.84
CA ASP A 133 10.65 -17.35 -0.87
C ASP A 133 11.89 -18.21 -1.18
N PRO A 134 12.11 -18.72 -2.41
CA PRO A 134 13.32 -19.49 -2.73
C PRO A 134 14.58 -18.62 -2.94
N ALA A 135 14.47 -17.29 -2.89
CA ALA A 135 15.62 -16.41 -3.01
C ALA A 135 16.54 -16.56 -1.78
N PRO A 136 17.87 -16.43 -1.96
CA PRO A 136 18.78 -16.44 -0.82
C PRO A 136 18.52 -15.22 0.06
N TRP A 137 18.20 -15.46 1.34
CA TRP A 137 18.06 -14.39 2.35
C TRP A 137 19.37 -13.66 2.62
N GLY A 138 20.48 -14.39 2.69
CA GLY A 138 21.83 -13.85 2.89
C GLY A 138 22.75 -14.21 1.72
N ILE A 139 23.61 -13.27 1.32
CA ILE A 139 24.59 -13.46 0.25
C ILE A 139 25.97 -13.65 0.86
N THR A 140 26.58 -14.80 0.58
CA THR A 140 27.97 -15.15 0.94
C THR A 140 28.76 -15.55 -0.31
N ARG A 141 30.07 -15.81 -0.16
CA ARG A 141 30.95 -16.26 -1.25
C ARG A 141 30.49 -17.56 -1.92
N THR A 142 29.70 -18.39 -1.24
CA THR A 142 29.19 -19.67 -1.75
C THR A 142 27.74 -19.59 -2.22
N THR A 143 27.10 -18.42 -2.10
CA THR A 143 25.71 -18.26 -2.52
C THR A 143 25.62 -18.19 -4.04
N VAL A 144 24.85 -19.10 -4.63
CA VAL A 144 24.56 -19.10 -6.07
C VAL A 144 23.22 -18.40 -6.32
N PRO A 145 23.15 -17.41 -7.23
CA PRO A 145 21.89 -16.75 -7.56
C PRO A 145 20.80 -17.74 -8.00
N ALA A 146 19.56 -17.49 -7.56
CA ALA A 146 18.43 -18.38 -7.82
C ALA A 146 18.18 -18.64 -9.31
N ALA A 147 18.52 -17.68 -10.18
CA ALA A 147 18.43 -17.82 -11.63
C ALA A 147 19.29 -18.97 -12.18
N TYR A 148 20.46 -19.24 -11.60
CA TYR A 148 21.34 -20.32 -12.05
C TYR A 148 20.85 -21.71 -11.62
N ARG A 149 19.91 -21.82 -10.67
CA ARG A 149 19.35 -23.12 -10.23
C ARG A 149 18.29 -23.67 -11.19
N ARG A 150 17.75 -22.86 -12.11
CA ARG A 150 16.69 -23.26 -13.05
C ARG A 150 17.19 -24.01 -14.30
N SER A 151 18.51 -24.16 -14.43
CA SER A 151 19.16 -24.69 -15.64
C SER A 151 19.79 -26.08 -15.44
N ALA A 152 19.50 -26.75 -14.32
CA ALA A 152 20.00 -28.09 -13.96
C ALA A 152 18.82 -29.03 -13.71
#